data_AF-A0A2V8VDG1-F1
#
_entry.id   AF-A0A2V8VDG1-F1
#
_cell.length_a   1.000
_cell.length_b   1.000
_cell.length_c   1.000
_cell.angle_alpha   90.00
_cell.angle_beta   90.00
_cell.angle_gamma   90.00
#
_symmetry.space_group_name_H-M   'P 1'
#
loop_
_entity.id
_entity.type
_entity.pdbx_description
1 polymer ?
#
loop_
_entity_poly.entity_id
_entity_poly.type
_entity_poly.pdbx_seq_one_letter_code
_entity_poly.pdbx_strand_id
1 'polypeptide(L)'
;MYLTISRRLRNGSSKMATPSPRSWPLQVDRTAGCGAAMTQRPDLFQAVACEYPLLDMIRYHDFLLGKAWVPEYGSAEDAKQFEVLYKYSPYQHVDKGAKYPAVLFVTGDSDTRVAPLHARKMAALMQASTSSDRPILLRYDTKAGHSAGLPVSKQVEETTDVLSFLLAELGTS
;
A
#
# COMPACT_ATOMS: atom_id res chain seq x y z
N MET A 1 -28.04 41.62 20.79
CA MET A 1 -28.60 42.17 19.55
C MET A 1 -27.44 42.72 18.72
N TYR A 2 -27.26 42.15 17.52
CA TYR A 2 -26.48 42.58 16.35
C TYR A 2 -24.94 42.74 16.32
N LEU A 3 -24.37 41.83 15.50
CA LEU A 3 -23.22 41.92 14.60
C LEU A 3 -22.95 43.33 14.01
N THR A 4 -21.67 43.65 13.77
CA THR A 4 -21.25 44.29 12.52
C THR A 4 -19.83 43.85 12.14
N ILE A 5 -19.76 43.20 10.99
CA ILE A 5 -18.58 42.79 10.23
C ILE A 5 -18.10 44.00 9.43
N SER A 6 -16.79 44.27 9.38
CA SER A 6 -16.21 45.11 8.33
C SER A 6 -15.03 44.42 7.65
N ARG A 7 -15.24 44.26 6.34
CA ARG A 7 -14.34 43.74 5.31
C ARG A 7 -12.99 44.47 5.31
N ARG A 8 -11.91 43.69 5.23
CA ARG A 8 -10.72 44.07 4.45
C ARG A 8 -10.37 42.92 3.53
N LEU A 9 -10.90 42.98 2.31
CA LEU A 9 -10.55 42.07 1.23
C LEU A 9 -9.57 42.75 0.27
N ARG A 10 -8.51 41.99 -0.01
CA ARG A 10 -7.74 41.91 -1.27
C ARG A 10 -6.75 43.02 -1.57
N ASN A 11 -5.47 42.69 -1.42
CA ASN A 11 -4.60 42.47 -2.57
C ASN A 11 -3.39 41.62 -2.18
N GLY A 12 -3.34 40.41 -2.72
CA GLY A 12 -2.31 39.42 -2.47
C GLY A 12 -2.72 38.15 -3.18
N SER A 13 -2.35 38.04 -4.45
CA SER A 13 -2.54 36.85 -5.27
C SER A 13 -1.74 35.69 -4.67
N SER A 14 -2.37 34.91 -3.78
CA SER A 14 -1.87 33.58 -3.45
C SER A 14 -2.05 32.70 -4.68
N LYS A 15 -1.01 32.63 -5.52
CA LYS A 15 -0.84 31.45 -6.36
C LYS A 15 -0.79 30.27 -5.39
N MET A 16 -1.82 29.43 -5.43
CA MET A 16 -1.82 28.12 -4.79
C MET A 16 -0.63 27.37 -5.37
N ALA A 17 0.48 27.34 -4.64
CA ALA A 17 1.67 26.65 -5.09
C ALA A 17 1.31 25.18 -5.23
N THR A 18 1.43 24.64 -6.43
CA THR A 18 1.39 23.19 -6.65
C THR A 18 2.48 22.58 -5.75
N PRO A 19 2.13 21.65 -4.85
CA PRO A 19 3.12 21.06 -3.96
C PRO A 19 4.20 20.38 -4.82
N SER A 20 5.47 20.54 -4.44
CA SER A 20 6.58 19.79 -5.05
C SER A 20 6.33 18.27 -4.89
N PRO A 21 6.95 17.41 -5.69
CA PRO A 21 6.83 15.94 -5.55
C PRO A 21 7.15 15.41 -4.14
N ARG A 22 7.88 16.19 -3.33
CA ARG A 22 8.22 15.87 -1.94
C ARG A 22 7.12 16.16 -0.92
N SER A 23 6.06 16.87 -1.30
CA SER A 23 5.10 17.39 -0.32
C SER A 23 3.95 16.45 0.01
N TRP A 24 3.65 15.43 -0.81
CA TRP A 24 2.62 14.43 -0.52
C TRP A 24 2.84 13.12 -1.30
N PRO A 25 3.70 12.21 -0.84
CA PRO A 25 3.74 10.90 -1.44
C PRO A 25 3.13 9.87 -0.50
N LEU A 26 1.82 9.99 -0.36
CA LEU A 26 0.97 8.99 0.26
C LEU A 26 0.43 8.10 -0.84
N GLN A 27 0.82 6.84 -0.83
CA GLN A 27 0.09 5.81 -1.57
C GLN A 27 -0.64 4.95 -0.54
N VAL A 28 -1.97 5.06 -0.55
CA VAL A 28 -2.88 4.13 0.11
C VAL A 28 -3.65 3.45 -1.00
N ASP A 29 -3.31 2.20 -1.26
CA ASP A 29 -4.02 1.38 -2.23
C ASP A 29 -4.11 -0.06 -1.70
N ARG A 30 -5.30 -0.63 -1.85
CA ARG A 30 -5.69 -1.98 -1.39
C ARG A 30 -5.40 -3.05 -2.44
N THR A 31 -4.65 -2.72 -3.49
CA THR A 31 -4.44 -3.58 -4.66
C THR A 31 -2.97 -3.64 -5.08
N ALA A 32 -2.67 -4.46 -6.10
CA ALA A 32 -1.31 -4.69 -6.62
C ALA A 32 -0.57 -3.41 -7.04
N GLY A 33 -1.30 -2.32 -7.35
CA GLY A 33 -0.73 -1.05 -7.78
C GLY A 33 0.19 -0.42 -6.73
N CYS A 34 -0.20 -0.50 -5.46
CA CYS A 34 0.61 -0.08 -4.31
C CYS A 34 1.99 -0.75 -4.30
N GLY A 35 2.01 -2.08 -4.48
CA GLY A 35 3.24 -2.86 -4.46
C GLY A 35 4.15 -2.59 -5.67
N ALA A 36 3.57 -2.41 -6.85
CA ALA A 36 4.33 -2.11 -8.06
C ALA A 36 4.94 -0.70 -7.98
N ALA A 37 4.18 0.28 -7.51
CA ALA A 37 4.66 1.65 -7.37
C ALA A 37 5.85 1.75 -6.40
N MET A 38 5.76 1.12 -5.22
CA MET A 38 6.83 1.20 -4.22
C MET A 38 8.10 0.43 -4.62
N THR A 39 7.98 -0.60 -5.46
CA THR A 39 9.14 -1.37 -5.96
C THR A 39 9.81 -0.70 -7.14
N GLN A 40 9.04 -0.10 -8.05
CA GLN A 40 9.58 0.58 -9.23
C GLN A 40 10.15 1.97 -8.92
N ARG A 41 9.51 2.72 -8.00
CA ARG A 41 9.88 4.10 -7.65
C ARG A 41 9.87 4.33 -6.14
N PRO A 42 10.69 3.62 -5.36
CA PRO A 42 10.75 3.77 -3.91
C PRO A 42 11.13 5.20 -3.47
N ASP A 43 11.88 5.91 -4.31
CA ASP A 43 12.32 7.30 -4.09
C ASP A 43 11.17 8.32 -4.09
N LEU A 44 10.03 7.97 -4.67
CA LEU A 44 8.87 8.85 -4.71
C LEU A 44 8.09 8.84 -3.41
N PHE A 45 8.23 7.83 -2.55
CA PHE A 45 7.36 7.62 -1.39
C PHE A 45 8.04 7.87 -0.05
N GLN A 46 7.29 8.45 0.89
CA GLN A 46 7.72 8.57 2.29
C GLN A 46 7.24 7.34 3.07
N ALA A 47 5.95 7.04 2.95
CA ALA A 47 5.28 5.90 3.57
C ALA A 47 4.23 5.29 2.64
N VAL A 48 3.98 3.99 2.77
CA VAL A 48 3.01 3.21 2.01
C VAL A 48 2.21 2.32 2.95
N ALA A 49 0.89 2.36 2.86
CA ALA A 49 0.00 1.38 3.49
C ALA A 49 -0.60 0.48 2.41
N CYS A 50 -0.34 -0.83 2.53
CA CYS A 50 -0.67 -1.83 1.53
C CYS A 50 -1.57 -2.90 2.16
N GLU A 51 -2.88 -2.74 1.99
CA GLU A 51 -3.90 -3.57 2.64
C GLU A 51 -4.39 -4.70 1.72
N TYR A 52 -4.51 -5.91 2.26
CA TYR A 52 -4.95 -7.16 1.60
C TYR A 52 -4.39 -7.37 0.18
N PRO A 53 -3.06 -7.30 -0.02
CA PRO A 53 -2.50 -7.06 -1.34
C PRO A 53 -2.19 -8.33 -2.14
N LEU A 54 -2.26 -8.21 -3.47
CA LEU A 54 -1.81 -9.21 -4.44
C LEU A 54 -0.42 -8.80 -4.96
N LEU A 55 0.65 -9.49 -4.50
CA LEU A 55 2.03 -9.01 -4.68
C LEU A 55 2.96 -9.99 -5.39
N ASP A 56 2.56 -11.25 -5.50
CA ASP A 56 3.31 -12.28 -6.23
C ASP A 56 2.49 -12.67 -7.45
N MET A 57 2.60 -11.87 -8.50
CA MET A 57 1.82 -12.03 -9.72
C MET A 57 2.23 -13.26 -10.53
N ILE A 58 3.35 -13.90 -10.18
CA ILE A 58 3.76 -15.16 -10.80
C ILE A 58 2.96 -16.34 -10.25
N ARG A 59 2.52 -16.28 -8.99
CA ARG A 59 1.87 -17.43 -8.32
C ARG A 59 0.48 -17.12 -7.80
N TYR A 60 -0.03 -15.92 -8.01
CA TYR A 60 -1.30 -15.50 -7.43
C TYR A 60 -2.48 -16.43 -7.78
N HIS A 61 -2.48 -16.97 -9.01
CA HIS A 61 -3.53 -17.85 -9.52
C HIS A 61 -3.54 -19.24 -8.86
N ASP A 62 -2.50 -19.63 -8.12
CA ASP A 62 -2.45 -20.90 -7.39
C ASP A 62 -3.28 -20.88 -6.10
N PHE A 63 -3.72 -19.72 -5.63
CA PHE A 63 -4.27 -19.55 -4.28
C PHE A 63 -5.66 -18.91 -4.28
N LEU A 64 -6.55 -19.46 -3.43
CA LEU A 64 -7.90 -18.93 -3.15
C LEU A 64 -8.65 -18.52 -4.44
N LEU A 65 -9.13 -17.27 -4.52
CA LEU A 65 -9.85 -16.76 -5.69
C LEU A 65 -8.93 -16.28 -6.82
N GLY A 66 -7.61 -16.50 -6.72
CA GLY A 66 -6.64 -16.04 -7.72
C GLY A 66 -6.99 -16.45 -9.15
N LYS A 67 -7.45 -17.69 -9.36
CA LYS A 67 -7.87 -18.17 -10.69
C LYS A 67 -8.98 -17.32 -11.31
N ALA A 68 -9.86 -16.74 -10.50
CA ALA A 68 -10.96 -15.91 -11.00
C ALA A 68 -10.49 -14.58 -11.60
N TRP A 69 -9.25 -14.13 -11.30
CA TRP A 69 -8.68 -12.91 -11.86
C TRP A 69 -7.72 -13.16 -13.04
N VAL A 70 -7.57 -14.41 -13.50
CA VAL A 70 -6.81 -14.74 -14.72
C VAL A 70 -7.33 -14.00 -15.97
N PRO A 71 -8.65 -13.82 -16.17
CA PRO A 71 -9.13 -13.01 -17.30
C PRO A 71 -8.64 -11.55 -17.28
N GLU A 72 -8.33 -11.01 -16.10
CA GLU A 72 -7.89 -9.61 -15.93
C GLU A 72 -6.37 -9.49 -16.01
N TYR A 73 -5.63 -10.32 -15.27
CA TYR A 73 -4.17 -10.19 -15.16
C TYR A 73 -3.39 -11.13 -16.10
N GLY A 74 -4.00 -12.24 -16.53
CA GLY A 74 -3.33 -13.36 -17.19
C GLY A 74 -2.79 -14.40 -16.22
N SER A 75 -2.20 -15.48 -16.75
CA SER A 75 -1.60 -16.57 -15.98
C SER A 75 -0.11 -16.70 -16.31
N ALA A 76 0.70 -17.00 -15.29
CA ALA A 76 2.12 -17.30 -15.48
C ALA A 76 2.35 -18.67 -16.15
N GLU A 77 1.30 -19.49 -16.29
CA GLU A 77 1.35 -20.75 -17.04
C GLU A 77 1.44 -20.52 -18.57
N ASP A 78 1.02 -19.34 -19.05
CA ASP A 78 1.23 -18.92 -20.44
C ASP A 78 2.53 -18.11 -20.54
N ALA A 79 3.45 -18.53 -21.41
CA ALA A 79 4.78 -17.92 -21.52
C ALA A 79 4.74 -16.43 -21.92
N LYS A 80 3.78 -15.99 -22.75
CA LYS A 80 3.67 -14.59 -23.16
C LYS A 80 3.10 -13.73 -22.04
N GLN A 81 2.11 -14.25 -21.32
CA GLN A 81 1.52 -13.57 -20.17
C GLN A 81 2.49 -13.53 -18.98
N PHE A 82 3.29 -14.59 -18.78
CA PHE A 82 4.37 -14.63 -17.80
C PHE A 82 5.33 -13.45 -17.96
N GLU A 83 5.79 -13.14 -19.18
CA GLU A 83 6.69 -12.02 -19.41
C GLU A 83 6.08 -10.68 -18.98
N VAL A 84 4.78 -10.50 -19.16
CA VAL A 84 4.06 -9.29 -18.74
C VAL A 84 3.92 -9.26 -17.22
N LEU A 85 3.43 -10.34 -16.62
CA LEU A 85 3.27 -10.48 -15.17
C LEU A 85 4.60 -10.28 -14.43
N TYR A 86 5.67 -10.90 -14.93
CA TYR A 86 7.00 -10.80 -14.35
C TYR A 86 7.44 -9.34 -14.29
N LYS A 87 7.37 -8.59 -15.40
CA LYS A 87 7.85 -7.19 -15.49
C LYS A 87 7.36 -6.24 -14.41
N TYR A 88 6.18 -6.48 -13.82
CA TYR A 88 5.64 -5.61 -12.78
C TYR A 88 5.40 -6.30 -11.45
N SER A 89 5.60 -7.63 -11.35
CA SER A 89 5.32 -8.36 -10.13
C SER A 89 6.15 -7.83 -8.95
N PRO A 90 5.51 -7.23 -7.93
CA PRO A 90 6.25 -6.56 -6.85
C PRO A 90 7.22 -7.48 -6.13
N TYR A 91 6.82 -8.71 -5.83
CA TYR A 91 7.65 -9.66 -5.09
C TYR A 91 8.95 -10.00 -5.82
N GLN A 92 8.93 -10.08 -7.15
CA GLN A 92 10.10 -10.36 -7.97
C GLN A 92 10.99 -9.13 -8.18
N HIS A 93 10.49 -7.93 -7.88
CA HIS A 93 11.16 -6.64 -8.09
C HIS A 93 11.58 -5.96 -6.77
N VAL A 94 11.77 -6.74 -5.70
CA VAL A 94 12.43 -6.23 -4.50
C VAL A 94 13.95 -6.27 -4.69
N ASP A 95 14.55 -5.08 -4.75
CA ASP A 95 15.98 -4.87 -4.91
C ASP A 95 16.71 -4.87 -3.56
N LYS A 96 17.74 -5.69 -3.44
CA LYS A 96 18.62 -5.69 -2.27
C LYS A 96 19.44 -4.41 -2.22
N GLY A 97 19.40 -3.73 -1.08
CA GLY A 97 20.09 -2.47 -0.86
C GLY A 97 19.32 -1.23 -1.32
N ALA A 98 18.08 -1.38 -1.80
CA ALA A 98 17.25 -0.23 -2.13
C ALA A 98 16.75 0.48 -0.86
N LYS A 99 16.63 1.81 -0.92
CA LYS A 99 16.06 2.62 0.17
C LYS A 99 14.55 2.68 0.04
N TYR A 100 13.86 1.68 0.57
CA TYR A 100 12.40 1.64 0.55
C TYR A 100 11.77 2.69 1.48
N PRO A 101 10.52 3.13 1.18
CA PRO A 101 9.73 3.93 2.10
C PRO A 101 9.40 3.14 3.37
N ALA A 102 8.82 3.81 4.37
CA ALA A 102 8.15 3.07 5.43
C ALA A 102 6.97 2.30 4.83
N VAL A 103 6.78 1.04 5.19
CA VAL A 103 5.69 0.22 4.64
C VAL A 103 4.92 -0.47 5.76
N LEU A 104 3.60 -0.37 5.72
CA LEU A 104 2.69 -1.16 6.53
C LEU A 104 1.89 -2.09 5.63
N PHE A 105 2.12 -3.40 5.75
CA PHE A 105 1.26 -4.42 5.15
C PHE A 105 0.12 -4.79 6.10
N VAL A 106 -1.09 -4.91 5.58
CA VAL A 106 -2.26 -5.36 6.35
C VAL A 106 -2.85 -6.61 5.71
N THR A 107 -3.08 -7.68 6.48
CA THR A 107 -3.73 -8.91 6.01
C THR A 107 -4.22 -9.76 7.19
N GLY A 108 -4.88 -10.89 6.94
CA GLY A 108 -5.29 -11.81 8.00
C GLY A 108 -5.74 -13.19 7.52
N ASP A 109 -5.70 -14.18 8.42
CA ASP A 109 -5.89 -15.61 8.12
C ASP A 109 -7.26 -15.94 7.50
N SER A 110 -8.29 -15.15 7.81
CA SER A 110 -9.66 -15.39 7.32
C SER A 110 -9.94 -14.70 5.99
N ASP A 111 -8.94 -14.15 5.29
CA ASP A 111 -9.14 -13.62 3.94
C ASP A 111 -9.40 -14.77 2.97
N THR A 112 -10.63 -14.84 2.45
CA THR A 112 -11.06 -15.88 1.50
C THR A 112 -10.85 -15.46 0.04
N ARG A 113 -10.42 -14.22 -0.20
CA ARG A 113 -10.20 -13.66 -1.54
C ARG A 113 -8.72 -13.71 -1.90
N VAL A 114 -7.88 -13.01 -1.16
CA VAL A 114 -6.44 -12.85 -1.42
C VAL A 114 -5.65 -13.59 -0.35
N ALA A 115 -4.76 -14.49 -0.78
CA ALA A 115 -4.01 -15.30 0.16
C ALA A 115 -3.05 -14.43 1.01
N PRO A 116 -3.05 -14.54 2.35
CA PRO A 116 -2.21 -13.71 3.22
C PRO A 116 -0.71 -13.89 2.98
N LEU A 117 -0.31 -14.98 2.32
CA LEU A 117 1.06 -15.25 1.93
C LEU A 117 1.70 -14.10 1.15
N HIS A 118 0.92 -13.35 0.34
CA HIS A 118 1.44 -12.25 -0.47
C HIS A 118 2.06 -11.16 0.40
N ALA A 119 1.33 -10.70 1.41
CA ALA A 119 1.83 -9.72 2.38
C ALA A 119 2.95 -10.32 3.25
N ARG A 120 2.78 -11.55 3.76
CA ARG A 120 3.80 -12.18 4.64
C ARG A 120 5.16 -12.29 3.96
N LYS A 121 5.19 -12.82 2.73
CA LYS A 121 6.44 -13.03 1.99
C LYS A 121 7.06 -11.72 1.53
N MET A 122 6.25 -10.73 1.15
CA MET A 122 6.74 -9.41 0.76
C MET A 122 7.37 -8.69 1.96
N ALA A 123 6.69 -8.67 3.10
CA ALA A 123 7.20 -8.05 4.32
C ALA A 123 8.55 -8.64 4.71
N ALA A 124 8.66 -9.98 4.76
CA ALA A 124 9.91 -10.66 5.07
C ALA A 124 11.04 -10.32 4.07
N LEU A 125 10.73 -10.33 2.76
CA LEU A 125 11.72 -10.02 1.72
C LEU A 125 12.20 -8.56 1.82
N MET A 126 11.29 -7.61 2.01
CA MET A 126 11.64 -6.18 2.13
C MET A 126 12.41 -5.88 3.40
N GLN A 127 12.02 -6.47 4.55
CA GLN A 127 12.79 -6.36 5.81
C GLN A 127 14.23 -6.83 5.63
N ALA A 128 14.44 -7.91 4.87
CA ALA A 128 15.77 -8.45 4.59
C ALA A 128 16.56 -7.66 3.52
N SER A 129 15.90 -6.81 2.74
CA SER A 129 16.48 -6.19 1.53
C SER A 129 16.67 -4.68 1.62
N THR A 130 15.84 -3.98 2.40
CA THR A 130 15.90 -2.52 2.51
C THR A 130 17.21 -2.05 3.14
N SER A 131 17.78 -0.96 2.61
CA SER A 131 18.91 -0.25 3.23
C SER A 131 18.47 1.06 3.92
N SER A 132 17.15 1.27 4.04
CA SER A 132 16.56 2.42 4.73
C SER A 132 16.34 2.07 6.20
N ASP A 133 16.48 3.05 7.09
CA ASP A 133 16.13 2.90 8.51
C ASP A 133 14.61 3.00 8.77
N ARG A 134 13.81 3.15 7.70
CA ARG A 134 12.35 3.23 7.78
C ARG A 134 11.71 1.87 8.05
N PRO A 135 10.63 1.81 8.84
CA PRO A 135 10.05 0.55 9.27
C PRO A 135 9.32 -0.16 8.11
N ILE A 136 9.47 -1.48 8.04
CA ILE A 136 8.65 -2.39 7.23
C ILE A 136 7.88 -3.29 8.19
N LEU A 137 6.57 -3.11 8.27
CA LEU A 137 5.69 -3.72 9.26
C LEU A 137 4.63 -4.60 8.61
N LEU A 138 4.17 -5.60 9.35
CA LEU A 138 3.05 -6.46 8.99
C LEU A 138 2.03 -6.43 10.13
N ARG A 139 0.91 -5.74 9.91
CA ARG A 139 -0.28 -5.84 10.76
C ARG A 139 -1.06 -7.08 10.33
N TYR A 140 -1.07 -8.07 11.22
CA TYR A 140 -1.60 -9.39 10.93
C TYR A 140 -2.72 -9.76 11.90
N ASP A 141 -3.90 -10.10 11.37
CA ASP A 141 -5.00 -10.63 12.19
C ASP A 141 -5.19 -12.14 11.96
N THR A 142 -5.17 -12.92 13.03
CA THR A 142 -5.29 -14.40 12.98
C THR A 142 -6.74 -14.90 12.90
N LYS A 143 -7.71 -14.00 13.02
CA LYS A 143 -9.15 -14.31 13.03
C LYS A 143 -9.92 -13.51 11.99
N ALA A 144 -9.42 -12.35 11.59
CA ALA A 144 -9.97 -11.50 10.56
C ALA A 144 -9.34 -11.76 9.19
N GLY A 145 -10.00 -11.24 8.15
CA GLY A 145 -9.62 -11.33 6.75
C GLY A 145 -10.11 -10.10 6.02
N HIS A 146 -10.37 -10.21 4.71
CA HIS A 146 -10.84 -9.10 3.90
C HIS A 146 -11.97 -8.27 4.55
N SER A 147 -11.85 -6.95 4.49
CA SER A 147 -12.64 -6.00 5.31
C SER A 147 -14.16 -6.05 5.12
N ALA A 148 -14.66 -6.61 4.02
CA ALA A 148 -16.10 -6.63 3.68
C ALA A 148 -17.00 -7.41 4.67
N GLY A 149 -16.43 -8.22 5.58
CA GLY A 149 -17.18 -8.99 6.58
C GLY A 149 -16.81 -8.71 8.04
N LEU A 150 -15.94 -7.72 8.30
CA LEU A 150 -15.45 -7.47 9.65
C LEU A 150 -16.43 -6.66 10.50
N PRO A 151 -16.54 -6.93 11.82
CA PRO A 151 -17.23 -6.06 12.75
C PRO A 151 -16.73 -4.61 12.63
N VAL A 152 -17.62 -3.63 12.76
CA VAL A 152 -17.27 -2.20 12.65
C VAL A 152 -16.13 -1.82 13.59
N SER A 153 -16.09 -2.37 14.80
CA SER A 153 -14.98 -2.15 15.74
C SER A 153 -13.62 -2.55 15.16
N LYS A 154 -13.54 -3.68 14.46
CA LYS A 154 -12.31 -4.15 13.81
C LYS A 154 -11.90 -3.27 12.63
N GLN A 155 -12.86 -2.75 11.88
CA GLN A 155 -12.59 -1.77 10.82
C GLN A 155 -12.04 -0.46 11.40
N VAL A 156 -12.57 0.00 12.53
CA VAL A 156 -12.08 1.20 13.24
C VAL A 156 -10.65 0.98 13.75
N GLU A 157 -10.36 -0.17 14.37
CA GLU A 157 -9.02 -0.53 14.83
C GLU A 157 -8.02 -0.53 13.66
N GLU A 158 -8.35 -1.22 12.56
CA GLU A 158 -7.49 -1.29 11.37
C GLU A 158 -7.23 0.08 10.74
N THR A 159 -8.28 0.88 10.58
CA THR A 159 -8.17 2.24 10.04
C THR A 159 -7.32 3.12 10.96
N THR A 160 -7.48 2.95 12.28
CA THR A 160 -6.70 3.69 13.28
C THR A 160 -5.22 3.34 13.15
N ASP A 161 -4.87 2.05 13.11
CA ASP A 161 -3.47 1.62 12.96
C ASP A 161 -2.84 2.14 11.67
N VAL A 162 -3.56 2.07 10.55
CA VAL A 162 -3.09 2.58 9.25
C VAL A 162 -2.87 4.09 9.30
N LEU A 163 -3.84 4.86 9.79
CA LEU A 163 -3.71 6.32 9.87
C LEU A 163 -2.62 6.73 10.87
N SER A 164 -2.53 6.09 12.03
CA SER A 164 -1.48 6.35 13.01
C SER A 164 -0.09 6.08 12.44
N PHE A 165 0.10 4.98 11.72
CA PHE A 165 1.35 4.69 11.01
C PHE A 165 1.69 5.79 10.00
N LEU A 166 0.75 6.15 9.12
CA LEU A 166 1.00 7.17 8.11
C LEU A 166 1.31 8.54 8.71
N LEU A 167 0.56 8.97 9.74
CA LEU A 167 0.79 10.24 10.41
C LEU A 167 2.14 10.28 11.14
N ALA A 168 2.56 9.17 11.75
CA ALA A 168 3.87 9.07 12.40
C ALA A 168 5.02 9.21 11.38
N GLU A 169 4.95 8.51 10.25
CA GLU A 169 6.01 8.51 9.23
C GLU A 169 6.05 9.80 8.39
N LEU A 170 4.96 10.57 8.39
CA LEU A 170 4.87 11.89 7.75
C LEU A 170 5.24 13.04 8.70
N GLY A 171 5.48 12.77 9.98
CA GLY A 171 5.90 13.78 10.96
C GLY A 171 4.78 14.74 11.38
N THR A 172 3.52 14.29 11.38
CA THR A 172 2.34 15.09 11.74
C THR A 172 1.77 14.73 13.12
N SER A 173 2.62 14.27 14.05
CA SER A 173 2.24 13.91 15.42
C SER A 173 1.97 15.11 16.32
#